data_AF-A0A8J5F3A3-F1
#
_entry.id   AF-A0A8J5F3A3-F1
#
_cell.length_a   1.000
_cell.length_b   1.000
_cell.length_c   1.000
_cell.angle_alpha   90.00
_cell.angle_beta   90.00
_cell.angle_gamma   90.00
#
_symmetry.space_group_name_H-M   'P 1'
#
loop_
_entity.id
_entity.type
_entity.pdbx_description
1 polymer ?
#
loop_
_entity_poly.entity_id
_entity_poly.type
_entity_poly.pdbx_seq_one_letter_code
_entity_poly.pdbx_strand_id
1 'polypeptide(L)'
;MYNHSAKLRLLLLCPTGEVAAIPPAENRHPILASMGCGLTTTMGLTPPIVILTALMILPRSSIFVLTNKKKQLQIKDLLSSMKANWPTLACPSSDGSEFWSHEWEKHGTCSESILDQHSYFETSLQLKKQTNLLQILEDAGIHPDGELYSLNSIRSAISDGIGYTPGIECNVDESGNSQLFQVYLCVDTSATNLTDCPVYPRSKCSSSSIEFPSF
;
A
#
# COMPACT_ATOMS: atom_id res chain seq x y z
N MET A 1 17.40 -7.81 -11.39
CA MET A 1 16.78 -6.48 -11.34
C MET A 1 15.51 -6.61 -10.54
N TYR A 2 15.53 -6.13 -9.30
CA TYR A 2 14.39 -6.15 -8.41
C TYR A 2 13.38 -5.09 -8.85
N ASN A 3 12.11 -5.31 -8.56
CA ASN A 3 11.07 -4.34 -8.84
C ASN A 3 11.13 -3.24 -7.77
N HIS A 4 11.81 -2.13 -8.07
CA HIS A 4 12.07 -1.00 -7.17
C HIS A 4 10.91 0.02 -7.12
N SER A 5 9.71 -0.39 -7.54
CA SER A 5 8.56 0.52 -7.57
C SER A 5 8.16 0.99 -6.17
N ALA A 6 8.05 2.30 -5.99
CA ALA A 6 7.44 2.90 -4.81
C ALA A 6 5.96 2.48 -4.71
N LYS A 7 5.51 2.21 -3.48
CA LYS A 7 4.20 1.63 -3.19
C LYS A 7 3.33 2.62 -2.42
N LEU A 8 2.05 2.69 -2.76
CA LEU A 8 1.07 3.42 -1.98
C LEU A 8 0.38 2.47 -1.00
N ARG A 9 0.34 2.83 0.28
CA ARG A 9 -0.49 2.20 1.30
C ARG A 9 -1.46 3.25 1.85
N LEU A 10 -2.73 2.90 1.93
CA LEU A 10 -3.69 3.72 2.64
C LEU A 10 -3.90 3.13 4.03
N LEU A 11 -4.01 3.95 5.07
CA LEU A 11 -4.41 3.51 6.40
C LEU A 11 -5.85 3.94 6.68
N LEU A 12 -6.68 2.97 7.05
CA LEU A 12 -7.95 3.22 7.70
C LEU A 12 -7.79 2.96 9.20
N LEU A 13 -8.43 3.79 10.02
CA LEU A 13 -8.56 3.48 11.44
C LEU A 13 -9.80 2.61 11.63
N CYS A 14 -9.62 1.43 12.23
CA CYS A 14 -10.74 0.57 12.57
C CYS A 14 -11.64 1.27 13.61
N PRO A 15 -12.95 1.44 13.37
CA PRO A 15 -13.86 1.88 14.41
C PRO A 15 -13.92 0.81 15.50
N THR A 16 -13.64 1.20 16.74
CA THR A 16 -13.62 0.29 17.90
C THR A 16 -14.99 -0.34 18.17
N GLY A 17 -15.02 -1.66 18.40
CA GLY A 17 -16.14 -2.38 19.00
C GLY A 17 -15.66 -3.66 19.71
N GLU A 18 -15.58 -3.58 21.04
CA GLU A 18 -15.34 -4.62 22.07
C GLU A 18 -14.08 -5.50 22.07
N VAL A 19 -13.50 -5.60 23.28
CA VAL A 19 -12.23 -6.25 23.63
C VAL A 19 -12.52 -7.64 24.21
N ALA A 20 -11.81 -8.68 23.74
CA ALA A 20 -11.72 -9.95 24.47
C ALA A 20 -10.34 -10.61 24.31
N ALA A 21 -9.90 -11.31 25.36
CA ALA A 21 -8.53 -11.68 25.69
C ALA A 21 -7.83 -12.72 24.80
N ILE A 22 -6.50 -12.72 24.87
CA ILE A 22 -5.53 -13.51 24.08
C ILE A 22 -5.18 -14.85 24.79
N PRO A 23 -5.23 -16.02 24.12
CA PRO A 23 -4.46 -17.20 24.51
C PRO A 23 -3.09 -17.24 23.79
N PRO A 24 -2.07 -17.92 24.37
CA PRO A 24 -0.67 -17.77 23.95
C PRO A 24 -0.37 -18.39 22.59
N ALA A 25 0.69 -17.85 21.97
CA ALA A 25 1.10 -18.10 20.60
C ALA A 25 1.79 -19.46 20.39
N GLU A 26 1.45 -20.13 19.29
CA GLU A 26 2.31 -21.17 18.73
C GLU A 26 2.34 -21.12 17.20
N ASN A 27 3.58 -21.04 16.69
CA ASN A 27 4.07 -21.32 15.34
C ASN A 27 3.36 -20.69 14.13
N ARG A 28 3.89 -19.55 13.66
CA ARG A 28 3.78 -19.16 12.24
C ARG A 28 5.15 -19.10 11.58
N HIS A 29 5.28 -19.90 10.53
CA HIS A 29 6.39 -19.86 9.57
C HIS A 29 6.56 -18.45 8.98
N PRO A 30 7.81 -18.01 8.73
CA PRO A 30 8.08 -16.74 8.06
C PRO A 30 7.60 -16.83 6.61
N ILE A 31 6.64 -15.99 6.23
CA ILE A 31 6.37 -15.76 4.81
C ILE A 31 7.59 -15.00 4.27
N LEU A 32 8.29 -15.66 3.36
CA LEU A 32 9.50 -15.20 2.68
C LEU A 32 9.32 -13.78 2.15
N ALA A 33 10.41 -13.01 2.25
CA ALA A 33 10.64 -11.86 1.38
C ALA A 33 10.42 -12.29 -0.08
N SER A 34 9.32 -11.86 -0.68
CA SER A 34 9.05 -12.15 -2.08
C SER A 34 9.98 -11.29 -2.94
N MET A 35 10.87 -11.96 -3.68
CA MET A 35 11.68 -11.35 -4.73
C MET A 35 10.73 -10.75 -5.76
N GLY A 36 10.81 -9.44 -5.99
CA GLY A 36 10.01 -8.78 -7.02
C GLY A 36 10.42 -9.27 -8.40
N CYS A 37 9.47 -9.66 -9.24
CA CYS A 37 9.77 -10.02 -10.62
C CYS A 37 10.23 -8.76 -11.36
N GLY A 38 11.48 -8.75 -11.83
CA GLY A 38 12.01 -7.68 -12.68
C GLY A 38 11.29 -7.69 -14.02
N LEU A 39 10.64 -6.58 -14.38
CA LEU A 39 10.14 -6.40 -15.74
C LEU A 39 11.35 -6.24 -16.67
N THR A 40 11.62 -7.24 -17.50
CA THR A 40 12.47 -7.03 -18.69
C THR A 40 11.62 -6.30 -19.72
N THR A 41 11.94 -5.04 -19.95
CA THR A 41 11.37 -4.19 -21.00
C THR A 41 11.57 -4.82 -22.38
N THR A 42 10.51 -5.42 -22.93
CA THR A 42 10.20 -5.27 -24.36
C THR A 42 9.34 -4.02 -24.49
N MET A 43 9.66 -3.16 -25.45
CA MET A 43 9.01 -1.87 -25.70
C MET A 43 7.48 -1.99 -25.69
N GLY A 44 6.87 -1.62 -24.58
CA GLY A 44 5.44 -1.56 -24.36
C GLY A 44 5.23 -0.56 -23.24
N LEU A 45 4.69 0.60 -23.59
CA LEU A 45 4.44 1.74 -22.70
C LEU A 45 3.47 1.32 -21.58
N THR A 46 4.00 0.92 -20.43
CA THR A 46 3.27 1.00 -19.16
C THR A 46 3.91 2.13 -18.36
N PRO A 47 3.17 3.20 -17.99
CA PRO A 47 3.72 4.30 -17.24
C PRO A 47 4.25 3.80 -15.89
N PRO A 48 5.24 4.50 -15.28
CA PRO A 48 5.71 4.17 -13.95
C PRO A 48 4.50 4.04 -13.00
N ILE A 49 4.25 2.86 -12.42
CA ILE A 49 3.10 2.64 -11.53
C ILE A 49 3.55 2.77 -10.06
N VAL A 50 3.08 3.80 -9.35
CA VAL A 50 3.03 3.76 -7.89
C VAL A 50 1.99 2.71 -7.49
N ILE A 51 2.43 1.54 -7.08
CA ILE A 51 1.55 0.38 -6.89
C ILE A 51 0.81 0.52 -5.56
N LEU A 52 -0.52 0.51 -5.60
CA LEU A 52 -1.31 0.37 -4.39
C LEU A 52 -0.98 -1.00 -3.79
N THR A 53 -0.68 -1.07 -2.50
CA THR A 53 -0.26 -2.33 -1.87
C THR A 53 -1.15 -2.81 -0.76
N ALA A 54 -1.87 -1.92 -0.09
CA ALA A 54 -2.86 -2.27 0.93
C ALA A 54 -3.62 -1.04 1.40
N LEU A 55 -4.92 -1.21 1.65
CA LEU A 55 -5.64 -0.39 2.61
C LEU A 55 -5.43 -1.05 3.99
N MET A 56 -4.37 -0.67 4.69
CA MET A 56 -4.05 -1.17 6.03
C MET A 56 -5.02 -0.59 7.05
N ILE A 57 -6.00 -1.37 7.43
CA ILE A 57 -6.83 -1.05 8.59
C ILE A 57 -6.01 -1.37 9.84
N LEU A 58 -5.62 -0.36 10.63
CA LEU A 58 -4.88 -0.59 11.87
C LEU A 58 -5.82 -1.10 12.97
N PRO A 59 -5.63 -2.32 13.49
CA PRO A 59 -6.35 -2.77 14.66
C PRO A 59 -5.62 -2.29 15.92
N ARG A 60 -6.34 -1.69 16.87
CA ARG A 60 -5.80 -1.48 18.23
C ARG A 60 -5.70 -2.82 18.99
N SER A 61 -6.37 -3.88 18.52
CA SER A 61 -6.25 -5.27 18.96
C SER A 61 -6.93 -6.18 17.94
N SER A 62 -6.23 -7.15 17.33
CA SER A 62 -6.84 -8.10 16.37
C SER A 62 -7.25 -9.39 17.05
N ILE A 63 -8.51 -9.78 16.85
CA ILE A 63 -8.97 -11.17 16.96
C ILE A 63 -8.91 -11.77 15.56
N PHE A 64 -8.19 -12.89 15.40
CA PHE A 64 -8.22 -13.72 14.19
C PHE A 64 -9.55 -14.49 14.20
N VAL A 65 -10.55 -14.07 13.41
CA VAL A 65 -11.70 -14.93 13.13
C VAL A 65 -11.28 -15.88 12.00
N LEU A 66 -10.88 -17.11 12.35
CA LEU A 66 -10.64 -18.18 11.38
C LEU A 66 -11.99 -18.71 10.86
N THR A 67 -12.66 -17.99 9.97
CA THR A 67 -13.66 -18.65 9.12
C THR A 67 -12.92 -19.38 8.01
N ASN A 68 -12.87 -20.70 8.14
CA ASN A 68 -12.28 -21.64 7.17
C ASN A 68 -13.17 -21.75 5.92
N LYS A 69 -13.36 -20.64 5.21
CA LYS A 69 -13.99 -20.54 3.89
C LYS A 69 -13.21 -19.51 3.10
N LYS A 70 -12.54 -19.97 2.03
CA LYS A 70 -12.02 -19.11 0.97
C LYS A 70 -13.23 -18.39 0.32
N LYS A 71 -13.63 -17.24 0.87
CA LYS A 71 -14.76 -16.44 0.36
C LYS A 71 -14.30 -15.94 -1.01
N GLN A 72 -14.91 -16.47 -2.07
CA GLN A 72 -14.53 -16.08 -3.43
C GLN A 72 -14.59 -14.57 -3.57
N LEU A 73 -13.58 -14.00 -4.23
CA LEU A 73 -13.51 -12.57 -4.54
C LEU A 73 -14.73 -12.17 -5.40
N GLN A 74 -15.62 -11.35 -4.84
CA GLN A 74 -16.83 -10.84 -5.50
C GLN A 74 -16.55 -9.50 -6.18
N ILE A 75 -15.56 -9.45 -7.07
CA ILE A 75 -15.07 -8.20 -7.71
C ILE A 75 -14.88 -8.33 -9.22
N LYS A 76 -15.71 -9.16 -9.88
CA LYS A 76 -15.53 -9.50 -11.31
C LYS A 76 -15.46 -8.27 -12.21
N ASP A 77 -16.29 -7.27 -11.92
CA ASP A 77 -16.36 -5.98 -12.60
C ASP A 77 -15.13 -5.10 -12.34
N LEU A 78 -14.46 -5.25 -11.19
CA LEU A 78 -13.25 -4.50 -10.85
C LEU A 78 -11.96 -5.16 -11.35
N LEU A 79 -11.99 -6.41 -11.85
CA LEU A 79 -10.78 -7.18 -12.16
C LEU A 79 -9.80 -6.47 -13.11
N SER A 80 -10.31 -5.77 -14.14
CA SER A 80 -9.44 -5.02 -15.06
C SER A 80 -8.73 -3.87 -14.34
N SER A 81 -9.48 -3.11 -13.53
CA SER A 81 -8.95 -2.02 -12.71
C SER A 81 -7.96 -2.51 -11.67
N MET A 82 -8.25 -3.64 -11.01
CA MET A 82 -7.38 -4.26 -10.02
C MET A 82 -6.04 -4.70 -10.64
N LYS A 83 -6.07 -5.35 -11.81
CA LYS A 83 -4.84 -5.74 -12.53
C LYS A 83 -3.97 -4.55 -12.91
N ALA A 84 -4.59 -3.44 -13.33
CA ALA A 84 -3.86 -2.24 -13.74
C ALA A 84 -3.31 -1.44 -12.55
N ASN A 85 -4.05 -1.36 -11.44
CA ASN A 85 -3.78 -0.38 -10.38
C ASN A 85 -3.27 -1.00 -9.07
N TRP A 86 -3.50 -2.30 -8.88
CA TRP A 86 -3.09 -3.03 -7.70
C TRP A 86 -2.51 -4.42 -8.07
N PRO A 87 -1.52 -4.50 -8.99
CA PRO A 87 -0.90 -5.76 -9.37
C PRO A 87 -0.12 -6.37 -8.20
N THR A 88 0.01 -7.70 -8.22
CA THR A 88 1.03 -8.38 -7.43
C THR A 88 2.39 -8.26 -8.11
N LEU A 89 3.44 -8.02 -7.32
CA LEU A 89 4.83 -8.04 -7.79
C LEU A 89 5.57 -9.34 -7.41
N ALA A 90 4.87 -10.26 -6.76
CA ALA A 90 5.46 -11.51 -6.28
C ALA A 90 5.82 -12.45 -7.43
N CYS A 91 6.88 -13.23 -7.23
CA CYS A 91 7.23 -14.35 -8.11
C CYS A 91 6.76 -15.70 -7.51
N PRO A 92 6.30 -16.66 -8.34
CA PRO A 92 6.07 -16.52 -9.78
C PRO A 92 4.90 -15.57 -10.09
N SER A 93 4.89 -15.01 -11.30
CA SER A 93 3.81 -14.14 -11.76
C SER A 93 2.45 -14.84 -11.62
N SER A 94 1.45 -14.11 -11.17
CA SER A 94 0.08 -14.61 -10.98
C SER A 94 -0.95 -13.56 -11.37
N ASP A 95 -2.21 -13.97 -11.42
CA ASP A 95 -3.33 -13.10 -11.80
C ASP A 95 -3.73 -12.06 -10.73
N GLY A 96 -3.06 -12.09 -9.57
CA GLY A 96 -3.30 -11.21 -8.42
C GLY A 96 -4.38 -11.72 -7.45
N SER A 97 -5.16 -12.74 -7.81
CA SER A 97 -6.34 -13.16 -7.04
C SER A 97 -6.00 -13.61 -5.61
N GLU A 98 -4.90 -14.36 -5.43
CA GLU A 98 -4.44 -14.79 -4.10
C GLU A 98 -3.96 -13.61 -3.24
N PHE A 99 -3.26 -12.67 -3.88
CA PHE A 99 -2.80 -11.45 -3.21
C PHE A 99 -3.97 -10.59 -2.74
N TRP A 100 -4.97 -10.32 -3.59
CA TRP A 100 -6.15 -9.56 -3.17
C TRP A 100 -6.96 -10.29 -2.11
N SER A 101 -7.07 -11.62 -2.19
CA SER A 101 -7.73 -12.42 -1.15
C SER A 101 -7.02 -12.26 0.21
N HIS A 102 -5.69 -12.28 0.22
CA HIS A 102 -4.89 -12.04 1.42
C HIS A 102 -5.13 -10.63 2.01
N GLU A 103 -5.13 -9.60 1.16
CA GLU A 103 -5.38 -8.22 1.59
C GLU A 103 -6.78 -8.04 2.17
N TRP A 104 -7.79 -8.67 1.57
CA TRP A 104 -9.14 -8.67 2.14
C TRP A 104 -9.20 -9.39 3.49
N GLU A 105 -8.71 -10.63 3.57
CA GLU A 105 -8.78 -11.43 4.79
C GLU A 105 -8.04 -10.77 5.96
N LYS A 106 -6.87 -10.19 5.69
CA LYS A 106 -6.00 -9.60 6.72
C LYS A 106 -6.39 -8.19 7.11
N HIS A 107 -6.88 -7.39 6.16
CA HIS A 107 -7.15 -5.97 6.38
C HIS A 107 -8.62 -5.62 6.17
N GLY A 108 -9.19 -5.94 5.01
CA GLY A 108 -10.56 -5.55 4.65
C GLY A 108 -11.66 -6.08 5.58
N THR A 109 -11.50 -7.28 6.15
CA THR A 109 -12.45 -7.83 7.14
C THR A 109 -12.59 -6.95 8.38
N CYS A 110 -11.61 -6.12 8.73
CA CYS A 110 -11.71 -5.18 9.84
C CYS A 110 -12.70 -4.04 9.59
N SER A 111 -13.01 -3.74 8.33
CA SER A 111 -14.03 -2.74 7.96
C SER A 111 -15.33 -3.37 7.44
N GLU A 112 -15.54 -4.69 7.58
CA GLU A 112 -16.71 -5.35 6.95
C GLU A 112 -18.07 -4.76 7.41
N SER A 113 -18.11 -4.09 8.56
CA SER A 113 -19.28 -3.35 9.06
C SER A 113 -19.60 -2.06 8.29
N ILE A 114 -18.67 -1.54 7.49
CA ILE A 114 -18.78 -0.29 6.72
C ILE A 114 -18.57 -0.54 5.23
N LEU A 115 -17.58 -1.34 4.88
CA LEU A 115 -17.21 -1.70 3.52
C LEU A 115 -17.28 -3.22 3.37
N ASP A 116 -18.22 -3.70 2.56
CA ASP A 116 -18.17 -5.08 2.12
C ASP A 116 -16.95 -5.32 1.20
N GLN A 117 -16.73 -6.57 0.79
CA GLN A 117 -15.57 -6.93 0.00
C GLN A 117 -15.46 -6.11 -1.29
N HIS A 118 -16.57 -5.94 -2.01
CA HIS A 118 -16.56 -5.19 -3.26
C HIS A 118 -16.26 -3.71 -3.00
N SER A 119 -16.96 -3.10 -2.05
CA SER A 119 -16.80 -1.69 -1.67
C SER A 119 -15.38 -1.39 -1.17
N TYR A 120 -14.73 -2.32 -0.47
CA TYR A 120 -13.34 -2.19 -0.03
C TYR A 120 -12.38 -2.01 -1.22
N PHE A 121 -12.51 -2.85 -2.25
CA PHE A 121 -11.65 -2.77 -3.42
C PHE A 121 -11.99 -1.56 -4.29
N GLU A 122 -13.28 -1.26 -4.49
CA GLU A 122 -13.72 -0.10 -5.26
C GLU A 122 -13.23 1.21 -4.61
N THR A 123 -13.44 1.37 -3.30
CA THR A 123 -12.99 2.54 -2.53
C THR A 123 -11.48 2.70 -2.61
N SER A 124 -10.74 1.60 -2.48
CA SER A 124 -9.27 1.63 -2.60
C SER A 124 -8.79 2.11 -3.98
N LEU A 125 -9.46 1.67 -5.05
CA LEU A 125 -9.17 2.13 -6.42
C LEU A 125 -9.51 3.61 -6.61
N GLN A 126 -10.64 4.08 -6.06
CA GLN A 126 -11.06 5.48 -6.11
C GLN A 126 -10.07 6.38 -5.38
N LEU A 127 -9.65 6.00 -4.17
CA LEU A 127 -8.69 6.77 -3.38
C LEU A 127 -7.30 6.83 -4.04
N LYS A 128 -6.85 5.73 -4.68
CA LYS A 128 -5.62 5.76 -5.50
C LYS A 128 -5.74 6.80 -6.62
N LYS A 129 -6.88 6.83 -7.31
CA LYS A 129 -7.11 7.79 -8.40
C LYS A 129 -7.15 9.22 -7.88
N GLN A 130 -7.80 9.47 -6.75
CA GLN A 130 -7.91 10.79 -6.12
C GLN A 130 -6.55 11.33 -5.68
N THR A 131 -5.65 10.48 -5.19
CA THR A 131 -4.39 10.89 -4.58
C THR A 131 -3.20 10.96 -5.55
N ASN A 132 -3.33 10.37 -6.75
CA ASN A 132 -2.32 10.30 -7.82
C ASN A 132 -0.89 10.76 -7.45
N LEU A 133 -0.24 10.01 -6.55
CA LEU A 133 0.99 10.44 -5.91
C LEU A 133 2.15 10.67 -6.88
N LEU A 134 2.21 9.88 -7.96
CA LEU A 134 3.25 10.06 -8.96
C LEU A 134 3.13 11.44 -9.61
N GLN A 135 1.93 11.81 -10.06
CA GLN A 135 1.70 13.12 -10.67
C GLN A 135 2.04 14.25 -9.70
N ILE A 136 1.63 14.13 -8.43
CA ILE A 136 1.95 15.13 -7.39
C ILE A 136 3.45 15.30 -7.21
N LEU A 137 4.21 14.21 -7.20
CA LEU A 137 5.67 14.25 -7.08
C LEU A 137 6.31 14.83 -8.35
N GLU A 138 5.87 14.41 -9.54
CA GLU A 138 6.38 14.91 -10.82
C GLU A 138 6.11 16.41 -11.01
N ASP A 139 4.92 16.90 -10.62
CA ASP A 139 4.57 18.32 -10.66
C ASP A 139 5.45 19.16 -9.72
N ALA A 140 5.99 18.54 -8.67
CA ALA A 140 6.96 19.14 -7.75
C ALA A 140 8.43 18.95 -8.19
N GLY A 141 8.68 18.37 -9.38
CA GLY A 141 10.02 18.09 -9.90
C GLY A 141 10.72 16.92 -9.22
N ILE A 142 9.96 16.00 -8.60
CA ILE A 142 10.46 14.79 -7.96
C ILE A 142 10.10 13.60 -8.84
N HIS A 143 11.08 13.06 -9.56
CA HIS A 143 10.86 12.02 -10.57
C HIS A 143 11.40 10.65 -10.12
N PRO A 144 10.83 9.54 -10.59
CA PRO A 144 11.38 8.21 -10.37
C PRO A 144 12.57 7.96 -11.31
N ASP A 145 13.68 8.65 -11.05
CA ASP A 145 14.87 8.68 -11.92
C ASP A 145 16.12 8.11 -11.25
N GLY A 146 16.00 7.60 -10.02
CA GLY A 146 17.12 7.10 -9.22
C GLY A 146 17.89 8.21 -8.49
N GLU A 147 17.43 9.47 -8.58
CA GLU A 147 18.07 10.58 -7.88
C GLU A 147 17.67 10.64 -6.39
N LEU A 148 18.48 11.38 -5.62
CA LEU A 148 18.26 11.60 -4.20
C LEU A 148 17.42 12.85 -3.96
N TYR A 149 16.33 12.68 -3.24
CA TYR A 149 15.44 13.77 -2.82
C TYR A 149 15.40 13.85 -1.30
N SER A 150 15.29 15.07 -0.76
CA SER A 150 15.13 15.22 0.69
C SER A 150 13.79 14.62 1.13
N LEU A 151 13.80 13.93 2.28
CA LEU A 151 12.57 13.36 2.85
C LEU A 151 11.51 14.44 3.12
N ASN A 152 11.95 15.65 3.45
CA ASN A 152 11.06 16.80 3.68
C ASN A 152 10.44 17.32 2.38
N SER A 153 11.17 17.36 1.26
CA SER A 153 10.61 17.78 -0.03
C SER A 153 9.55 16.79 -0.53
N ILE A 154 9.81 15.48 -0.40
CA ILE A 154 8.80 14.44 -0.72
C ILE A 154 7.55 14.61 0.15
N ARG A 155 7.72 14.75 1.46
CA ARG A 155 6.60 14.92 2.40
C ARG A 155 5.79 16.18 2.09
N SER A 156 6.47 17.30 1.81
CA SER A 156 5.83 18.59 1.54
C SER A 156 5.07 18.56 0.21
N ALA A 157 5.68 18.05 -0.86
CA ALA A 157 5.02 17.92 -2.16
C ALA A 157 3.72 17.12 -2.07
N ILE A 158 3.75 15.97 -1.40
CA ILE A 158 2.55 15.15 -1.19
C ILE A 158 1.54 15.89 -0.30
N SER A 159 1.99 16.52 0.78
CA SER A 159 1.11 17.26 1.68
C SER A 159 0.40 18.43 0.99
N ASP A 160 1.11 19.16 0.12
CA ASP A 160 0.56 20.27 -0.64
C ASP A 160 -0.43 19.78 -1.71
N GLY A 161 -0.14 18.63 -2.32
CA GLY A 161 -1.00 18.04 -3.35
C GLY A 161 -2.30 17.42 -2.83
N ILE A 162 -2.30 16.85 -1.61
CA ILE A 162 -3.48 16.17 -1.05
C ILE A 162 -4.12 16.89 0.14
N GLY A 163 -3.46 17.89 0.71
CA GLY A 163 -3.93 18.66 1.88
C GLY A 163 -3.72 17.99 3.25
N TYR A 164 -3.03 16.84 3.32
CA TYR A 164 -2.81 16.07 4.55
C TYR A 164 -1.38 15.55 4.63
N THR A 165 -0.85 15.44 5.85
CA THR A 165 0.53 14.97 6.03
C THR A 165 0.64 13.46 5.78
N PRO A 166 1.47 12.99 4.84
CA PRO A 166 1.67 11.57 4.60
C PRO A 166 2.69 10.95 5.56
N GLY A 167 2.54 9.66 5.83
CA GLY A 167 3.62 8.83 6.36
C GLY A 167 4.53 8.35 5.24
N ILE A 168 5.83 8.29 5.49
CA ILE A 168 6.82 7.82 4.50
C ILE A 168 7.66 6.72 5.15
N GLU A 169 7.69 5.55 4.51
CA GLU A 169 8.56 4.43 4.85
C GLU A 169 9.54 4.18 3.71
N CYS A 170 10.78 3.89 4.11
CA CYS A 170 11.86 3.52 3.23
C CYS A 170 12.25 2.06 3.45
N ASN A 171 12.82 1.46 2.43
CA ASN A 171 13.62 0.24 2.54
C ASN A 171 15.07 0.57 2.15
N VAL A 172 15.89 -0.47 2.05
CA VAL A 172 17.27 -0.39 1.60
C VAL A 172 17.37 -1.19 0.31
N ASP A 173 18.01 -0.62 -0.72
CA ASP A 173 18.28 -1.28 -2.00
C ASP A 173 19.45 -2.29 -1.88
N GLU A 174 19.83 -2.93 -2.99
CA GLU A 174 20.97 -3.86 -3.00
C GLU A 174 22.33 -3.17 -2.77
N SER A 175 22.42 -1.88 -3.06
CA SER A 175 23.61 -1.05 -2.91
C SER A 175 23.76 -0.48 -1.50
N GLY A 176 22.76 -0.65 -0.63
CA GLY A 176 22.74 -0.11 0.73
C GLY A 176 22.12 1.29 0.84
N ASN A 177 21.55 1.84 -0.23
CA ASN A 177 20.90 3.14 -0.24
C ASN A 177 19.51 3.07 0.37
N SER A 178 19.15 4.09 1.17
CA SER A 178 17.78 4.25 1.62
C SER A 178 16.93 4.80 0.47
N GLN A 179 15.85 4.10 0.13
CA GLN A 179 14.99 4.46 -1.01
C GLN A 179 13.51 4.54 -0.60
N LEU A 180 12.75 5.39 -1.31
CA LEU A 180 11.31 5.54 -1.12
C LEU A 180 10.62 4.21 -1.38
N PHE A 181 9.96 3.67 -0.35
CA PHE A 181 9.31 2.37 -0.44
C PHE A 181 7.80 2.48 -0.36
N GLN A 182 7.28 3.13 0.69
CA GLN A 182 5.84 3.21 0.93
C GLN A 182 5.41 4.61 1.36
N VAL A 183 4.33 5.09 0.76
CA VAL A 183 3.61 6.30 1.19
C VAL A 183 2.33 5.87 1.89
N TYR A 184 2.03 6.50 3.02
CA TYR A 184 0.93 6.18 3.92
C TYR A 184 -0.02 7.36 4.03
N LEU A 185 -1.27 7.17 3.61
CA LEU A 185 -2.33 8.20 3.68
C LEU A 185 -3.47 7.74 4.58
N CYS A 186 -4.00 8.60 5.44
CA CYS A 186 -5.14 8.23 6.27
C CYS A 186 -6.47 8.67 5.65
N VAL A 187 -7.50 7.86 5.91
CA VAL A 187 -8.88 8.09 5.49
C VAL A 187 -9.81 8.01 6.69
N ASP A 188 -10.90 8.78 6.62
CA ASP A 188 -11.91 8.84 7.68
C ASP A 188 -12.60 7.48 7.90
N THR A 189 -13.36 7.36 8.99
CA THR A 189 -14.04 6.10 9.33
C THR A 189 -15.13 5.69 8.34
N SER A 190 -15.58 6.59 7.47
CA SER A 190 -16.51 6.26 6.37
C SER A 190 -15.77 5.82 5.10
N ALA A 191 -14.44 5.88 5.09
CA ALA A 191 -13.57 5.61 3.95
C ALA A 191 -13.86 6.49 2.72
N THR A 192 -14.40 7.69 2.92
CA THR A 192 -14.75 8.59 1.81
C THR A 192 -13.75 9.73 1.62
N ASN A 193 -13.22 10.29 2.71
CA ASN A 193 -12.29 11.41 2.64
C ASN A 193 -10.95 11.10 3.28
N LEU A 194 -9.91 11.78 2.79
CA LEU A 194 -8.61 11.82 3.44
C LEU A 194 -8.72 12.56 4.79
N THR A 195 -7.85 12.21 5.72
CA THR A 195 -7.74 12.84 7.03
C THR A 195 -6.29 12.75 7.54
N ASP A 196 -5.96 13.55 8.54
CA ASP A 196 -4.66 13.43 9.21
C ASP A 196 -4.53 12.09 9.93
N CYS A 197 -3.34 11.50 9.84
CA CYS A 197 -3.06 10.26 10.56
C CYS A 197 -2.85 10.56 12.06
N PRO A 198 -3.56 9.88 12.97
CA PRO A 198 -3.31 10.04 14.41
C PRO A 198 -1.97 9.44 14.81
N VAL A 199 -1.49 8.45 14.05
CA VAL A 199 -0.22 7.77 14.25
C VAL A 199 0.38 7.44 12.88
N TYR A 200 1.64 7.80 12.70
CA TYR A 200 2.42 7.41 11.54
C TYR A 200 3.22 6.13 11.83
N PRO A 201 3.34 5.20 10.87
CA PRO A 201 4.26 4.08 11.01
C PRO A 201 5.68 4.60 11.24
N ARG A 202 6.48 3.85 12.01
CA ARG A 202 7.88 4.22 12.25
C ARG A 202 8.61 4.28 10.92
N SER A 203 9.05 5.47 10.55
CA SER A 203 9.84 5.67 9.34
C SER A 203 11.17 4.94 9.48
N LYS A 204 11.46 4.03 8.55
CA LYS A 204 12.77 3.36 8.41
C LYS A 204 13.74 4.13 7.52
N CYS A 205 13.42 5.38 7.19
CA CYS A 205 14.31 6.23 6.42
C CYS A 205 15.51 6.62 7.30
N SER A 206 16.67 6.01 7.02
CA SER A 206 17.90 6.19 7.80
C SER A 206 18.64 7.49 7.45
N SER A 207 18.23 8.18 6.39
CA SER A 207 18.85 9.38 5.85
C SER A 207 17.83 10.52 5.67
N SER A 208 18.30 11.76 5.72
CA SER A 208 17.51 12.95 5.38
C SER A 208 17.22 13.07 3.88
N SER A 209 17.99 12.38 3.05
CA SER A 209 17.79 12.26 1.61
C SER A 209 17.71 10.79 1.21
N ILE A 210 16.71 10.46 0.41
CA ILE A 210 16.41 9.09 -0.01
C ILE A 210 16.29 9.04 -1.53
N GLU A 211 16.62 7.89 -2.11
CA GLU A 211 16.48 7.64 -3.53
C GLU A 211 15.00 7.53 -3.90
N PHE A 212 14.60 8.09 -5.05
CA PHE A 212 13.34 7.73 -5.71
C PHE A 212 13.66 6.80 -6.89
N PRO A 213 13.50 5.48 -6.73
CA PRO A 213 14.02 4.53 -7.72
C PRO A 213 13.29 4.64 -9.05
N SER A 214 13.99 4.32 -10.14
CA SER A 214 13.40 4.20 -11.47
C SER A 214 12.59 2.89 -11.65
N PHE A 215 11.47 2.95 -12.35
CA PHE A 215 10.61 1.81 -12.69
C PHE A 215 9.92 1.96 -14.04
#